data_AF-A0A2E8RHM2-F1
#
_entry.id   AF-A0A2E8RHM2-F1
#
_cell.length_a   1.000
_cell.length_b   1.000
_cell.length_c   1.000
_cell.angle_alpha   90.00
_cell.angle_beta   90.00
_cell.angle_gamma   90.00
#
_symmetry.space_group_name_H-M   'P 1'
#
loop_
_entity.id
_entity.type
_entity.pdbx_description
1 polymer ?
#
loop_
_entity_poly.entity_id
_entity_poly.type
_entity_poly.pdbx_seq_one_letter_code
_entity_poly.pdbx_strand_id
1 'polypeptide(L)'
;MSQLNVDGIRSANGTGDAISLAAASNTCTANITNIPGRNLIINGAMQVAQRGTVTGITGQVYGGPDRFETHINGLGTWTTSQATSTADHNTTGFYHSLKLQNTTADASPAAGDYAIIQQHIEGGNIDQVRWGTANSEKLTLSFWCKANISGWSSGTKAFVAELQESSGSLESGQLVTLNANDTWQKITLTYPVQTGTAPQTGTNAAITVNLWLDAGTDFSSGTLSSSWSNKANADRAAGVTLGLGNNTANYFQLTGVQLEVGDYTTDFEHKKYTTEWKDCCRYYYKPAARSDGNAYLYGCSYHNSWGFIIIDFPNQMR
;
A
#
# COMPACT_ATOMS: atom_id res chain seq x y z
N MET A 1 21.96 42.31 22.65
CA MET A 1 21.17 41.11 22.33
C MET A 1 20.12 41.56 21.32
N SER A 2 20.17 41.04 20.09
CA SER A 2 19.18 41.36 19.06
C SER A 2 18.02 40.36 19.17
N GLN A 3 16.80 40.89 19.25
CA GLN A 3 15.57 40.10 19.32
C GLN A 3 14.69 40.47 18.12
N LEU A 4 14.15 39.47 17.45
CA LEU A 4 13.18 39.64 16.37
C LEU A 4 11.83 39.13 16.85
N ASN A 5 10.86 40.05 16.96
CA ASN A 5 9.48 39.73 17.34
C ASN A 5 8.60 39.79 16.08
N VAL A 6 7.92 38.69 15.81
CA VAL A 6 6.95 38.56 14.71
C VAL A 6 5.74 37.80 15.21
N ASP A 7 4.55 38.10 14.71
CA ASP A 7 3.32 37.38 15.09
C ASP A 7 3.21 36.02 14.38
N GLY A 8 3.82 35.92 13.19
CA GLY A 8 3.87 34.71 12.40
C GLY A 8 4.93 34.76 11.31
N ILE A 9 5.32 33.57 10.83
CA ILE A 9 6.25 33.38 9.72
C ILE A 9 5.48 32.71 8.59
N ARG A 10 5.45 33.33 7.42
CA ARG A 10 4.73 32.85 6.22
C ARG A 10 5.68 32.73 5.03
N SER A 11 5.36 31.85 4.09
CA SER A 11 6.04 31.85 2.80
C SER A 11 5.67 33.11 2.02
N ALA A 12 6.56 33.57 1.13
CA ALA A 12 6.32 34.78 0.33
C ALA A 12 5.04 34.72 -0.52
N ASN A 13 4.57 33.51 -0.82
CA ASN A 13 3.39 33.24 -1.64
C ASN A 13 2.20 32.67 -0.84
N GLY A 14 2.31 32.57 0.49
CA GLY A 14 1.31 31.93 1.34
C GLY A 14 0.19 32.88 1.78
N THR A 15 -1.04 32.37 1.84
CA THR A 15 -2.20 33.10 2.41
C THR A 15 -2.33 32.95 3.92
N GLY A 16 -1.48 32.13 4.56
CA GLY A 16 -1.46 31.89 6.01
C GLY A 16 -0.06 31.63 6.55
N ASP A 17 0.07 31.67 7.88
CA ASP A 17 1.34 31.48 8.58
C ASP A 17 1.75 30.00 8.58
N ALA A 18 3.03 29.74 8.27
CA ALA A 18 3.66 28.44 8.46
C ALA A 18 4.02 28.20 9.94
N ILE A 19 4.30 29.27 10.69
CA ILE A 19 4.49 29.26 12.14
C ILE A 19 3.70 30.42 12.73
N SER A 20 2.77 30.13 13.63
CA SER A 20 2.02 31.13 14.40
C SER A 20 2.50 31.12 15.85
N LEU A 21 2.77 32.29 16.42
CA LEU A 21 3.27 32.42 17.79
C LEU A 21 2.12 32.79 18.75
N ALA A 22 2.01 32.05 19.85
CA ALA A 22 1.04 32.37 20.90
C ALA A 22 1.67 33.35 21.89
N ALA A 23 1.21 34.61 21.84
CA ALA A 23 1.76 35.70 22.64
C ALA A 23 1.73 35.47 24.17
N ALA A 24 0.82 34.61 24.66
CA ALA A 24 0.60 34.42 26.09
C ALA A 24 1.41 33.28 26.74
N SER A 25 1.95 32.34 25.96
CA SER A 25 2.51 31.08 26.48
C SER A 25 3.96 30.80 26.08
N ASN A 26 4.61 31.71 25.34
CA ASN A 26 5.92 31.46 24.72
C ASN A 26 5.94 30.17 23.86
N THR A 27 4.79 29.80 23.28
CA THR A 27 4.66 28.63 22.40
C THR A 27 4.37 29.05 20.97
N CYS A 28 4.62 28.16 20.01
CA CYS A 28 4.23 28.34 18.62
C CYS A 28 3.51 27.11 18.09
N THR A 29 2.64 27.31 17.11
CA THR A 29 2.09 26.24 16.26
C THR A 29 2.79 26.31 14.92
N ALA A 30 3.34 25.20 14.46
CA ALA A 30 3.99 25.10 13.16
C ALA A 30 3.26 24.09 12.29
N ASN A 31 3.03 24.44 11.03
CA ASN A 31 2.45 23.55 10.02
C ASN A 31 3.55 22.60 9.50
N ILE A 32 3.95 21.63 10.33
CA ILE A 32 4.95 20.64 9.99
C ILE A 32 4.30 19.53 9.17
N THR A 33 4.72 19.37 7.93
CA THR A 33 4.17 18.37 7.01
C THR A 33 4.91 17.03 7.05
N ASN A 34 6.09 16.94 7.69
CA ASN A 34 6.89 15.71 7.78
C ASN A 34 6.86 15.11 9.19
N ILE A 35 5.67 14.82 9.72
CA ILE A 35 5.49 14.20 11.04
C ILE A 35 5.52 12.67 10.90
N PRO A 36 6.27 11.93 11.75
CA PRO A 36 6.21 10.46 11.77
C PRO A 36 4.80 9.92 12.11
N GLY A 37 4.45 8.76 11.59
CA GLY A 37 3.16 8.09 11.82
C GLY A 37 2.04 8.51 10.87
N ARG A 38 2.37 9.19 9.76
CA ARG A 38 1.38 9.66 8.77
C ARG A 38 1.03 8.59 7.74
N ASN A 39 1.98 7.71 7.40
CA ASN A 39 1.77 6.69 6.40
C ASN A 39 0.97 5.52 6.99
N LEU A 40 -0.26 5.35 6.50
CA LEU A 40 -1.15 4.24 6.84
C LEU A 40 -0.70 2.91 6.24
N ILE A 41 0.18 2.95 5.24
CA ILE A 41 0.77 1.78 4.60
C ILE A 41 1.91 1.25 5.44
N ILE A 42 1.88 -0.04 5.72
CA ILE A 42 3.01 -0.76 6.32
C ILE A 42 3.88 -1.28 5.18
N ASN A 43 5.19 -1.12 5.35
CA ASN A 43 6.24 -1.58 4.45
C ASN A 43 6.19 -0.96 3.05
N GLY A 44 5.73 0.30 2.94
CA GLY A 44 5.59 0.99 1.66
C GLY A 44 6.89 1.13 0.85
N ALA A 45 8.04 1.15 1.54
CA ALA A 45 9.38 1.15 0.94
C ALA A 45 9.87 -0.25 0.53
N MET A 46 9.04 -1.28 0.73
CA MET A 46 9.33 -2.68 0.41
C MET A 46 10.60 -3.20 1.10
N GLN A 47 10.93 -2.73 2.31
CA GLN A 47 12.18 -3.02 3.01
C GLN A 47 12.18 -4.35 3.78
N VAL A 48 11.00 -4.84 4.19
CA VAL A 48 10.83 -6.11 4.91
C VAL A 48 10.23 -7.17 3.98
N ALA A 49 10.84 -8.35 3.88
CA ALA A 49 10.38 -9.44 2.99
C ALA A 49 10.63 -10.82 3.63
N GLN A 50 10.07 -11.07 4.82
CA GLN A 50 10.30 -12.32 5.56
C GLN A 50 9.74 -13.56 4.84
N ARG A 51 8.72 -13.38 4.00
CA ARG A 51 8.09 -14.45 3.21
C ARG A 51 8.94 -14.91 2.03
N GLY A 52 9.87 -14.07 1.56
CA GLY A 52 10.70 -14.37 0.39
C GLY A 52 9.91 -14.48 -0.91
N THR A 53 10.57 -14.92 -1.97
CA THR A 53 9.94 -15.08 -3.30
C THR A 53 8.94 -16.22 -3.30
N VAL A 54 7.77 -16.00 -3.92
CA VAL A 54 6.74 -17.01 -4.13
C VAL A 54 6.43 -17.12 -5.62
N THR A 55 6.44 -18.34 -6.14
CA THR A 55 6.22 -18.68 -7.55
C THR A 55 4.96 -19.53 -7.72
N GLY A 56 4.43 -19.65 -8.95
CA GLY A 56 3.30 -20.54 -9.22
C GLY A 56 1.96 -19.99 -8.71
N ILE A 57 1.85 -18.66 -8.61
CA ILE A 57 0.69 -17.99 -8.02
C ILE A 57 -0.45 -17.95 -9.01
N THR A 58 -1.58 -18.57 -8.66
CA THR A 58 -2.84 -18.55 -9.43
C THR A 58 -4.05 -18.14 -8.57
N GLY A 59 -3.79 -17.64 -7.36
CA GLY A 59 -4.77 -17.35 -6.33
C GLY A 59 -4.31 -16.20 -5.43
N GLN A 60 -4.92 -16.08 -4.26
CA GLN A 60 -4.53 -15.11 -3.23
C GLN A 60 -3.32 -15.60 -2.43
N VAL A 61 -2.26 -14.79 -2.35
CA VAL A 61 -1.05 -15.13 -1.59
C VAL A 61 -0.28 -13.89 -1.11
N TYR A 62 0.32 -14.01 0.07
CA TYR A 62 1.38 -13.09 0.49
C TYR A 62 2.75 -13.66 0.09
N GLY A 63 3.56 -12.86 -0.61
CA GLY A 63 4.94 -13.19 -0.96
C GLY A 63 5.72 -11.92 -1.32
N GLY A 64 7.04 -12.03 -1.44
CA GLY A 64 7.91 -10.89 -1.67
C GLY A 64 7.93 -9.96 -0.45
N PRO A 65 7.80 -8.63 -0.63
CA PRO A 65 7.66 -7.69 0.47
C PRO A 65 6.43 -7.97 1.34
N ASP A 66 6.64 -8.00 2.66
CA ASP A 66 5.56 -8.31 3.60
C ASP A 66 4.43 -7.26 3.54
N ARG A 67 3.21 -7.70 3.89
CA ARG A 67 1.93 -6.92 3.90
C ARG A 67 1.26 -6.69 2.55
N PHE A 68 1.99 -6.81 1.46
CA PHE A 68 1.40 -6.75 0.13
C PHE A 68 0.95 -8.15 -0.30
N GLU A 69 -0.34 -8.26 -0.61
CA GLU A 69 -0.96 -9.47 -1.11
C GLU A 69 -1.06 -9.41 -2.63
N THR A 70 -0.79 -10.53 -3.28
CA THR A 70 -1.09 -10.73 -4.70
C THR A 70 -2.37 -11.55 -4.80
N HIS A 71 -3.31 -11.11 -5.59
CA HIS A 71 -4.59 -11.78 -5.79
C HIS A 71 -4.82 -11.99 -7.28
N ILE A 72 -4.71 -13.25 -7.70
CA ILE A 72 -4.95 -13.69 -9.07
C ILE A 72 -6.22 -14.53 -9.10
N ASN A 73 -7.05 -14.32 -10.11
CA ASN A 73 -8.15 -15.22 -10.44
C ASN A 73 -8.15 -15.44 -11.95
N GLY A 74 -7.90 -16.68 -12.38
CA GLY A 74 -7.92 -17.09 -13.80
C GLY A 74 -6.88 -16.46 -14.73
N LEU A 75 -6.27 -15.33 -14.36
CA LEU A 75 -5.41 -14.53 -15.22
C LEU A 75 -3.94 -15.02 -15.26
N GLY A 76 -3.73 -16.28 -15.63
CA GLY A 76 -2.40 -16.87 -15.78
C GLY A 76 -1.72 -17.24 -14.47
N THR A 77 -0.39 -17.38 -14.50
CA THR A 77 0.43 -17.79 -13.34
C THR A 77 1.55 -16.81 -13.08
N TRP A 78 1.80 -16.49 -11.81
CA TRP A 78 2.67 -15.38 -11.43
C TRP A 78 3.76 -15.75 -10.44
N THR A 79 4.76 -14.88 -10.36
CA THR A 79 5.77 -14.86 -9.30
C THR A 79 5.80 -13.49 -8.65
N THR A 80 5.78 -13.43 -7.33
CA THR A 80 5.99 -12.20 -6.57
C THR A 80 7.31 -12.27 -5.81
N SER A 81 8.09 -11.20 -5.86
CA SER A 81 9.44 -11.13 -5.31
C SER A 81 9.80 -9.71 -4.86
N GLN A 82 10.80 -9.59 -3.98
CA GLN A 82 11.44 -8.32 -3.68
C GLN A 82 12.61 -8.12 -4.65
N ALA A 83 12.51 -7.15 -5.55
CA ALA A 83 13.62 -6.76 -6.40
C ALA A 83 14.51 -5.74 -5.67
N THR A 84 15.81 -5.75 -5.97
CA THR A 84 16.79 -4.80 -5.43
C THR A 84 17.61 -4.22 -6.57
N SER A 85 17.73 -2.88 -6.64
CA SER A 85 18.44 -2.21 -7.74
C SER A 85 18.98 -0.84 -7.35
N THR A 86 20.29 -0.62 -7.50
CA THR A 86 20.92 0.69 -7.28
C THR A 86 20.46 1.74 -8.31
N ALA A 87 20.19 1.32 -9.55
CA ALA A 87 19.68 2.23 -10.58
C ALA A 87 18.25 2.70 -10.26
N ASP A 88 17.41 1.80 -9.74
CA ASP A 88 16.06 2.14 -9.29
C ASP A 88 16.11 3.07 -8.07
N HIS A 89 17.08 2.88 -7.16
CA HIS A 89 17.30 3.77 -6.02
C HIS A 89 17.64 5.21 -6.45
N ASN A 90 18.52 5.38 -7.44
CA ASN A 90 18.87 6.70 -7.95
C ASN A 90 17.68 7.45 -8.57
N THR A 91 16.67 6.72 -9.05
CA THR A 91 15.49 7.29 -9.69
C THR A 91 14.37 7.57 -8.67
N THR A 92 14.10 6.61 -7.80
CA THR A 92 12.92 6.60 -6.92
C THR A 92 13.22 6.97 -5.48
N GLY A 93 14.47 6.87 -5.05
CA GLY A 93 14.89 6.93 -3.64
C GLY A 93 14.78 5.60 -2.90
N PHE A 94 14.33 4.51 -3.53
CA PHE A 94 14.10 3.21 -2.90
C PHE A 94 14.98 2.11 -3.48
N TYR A 95 15.69 1.37 -2.63
CA TYR A 95 16.50 0.22 -3.07
C TYR A 95 15.66 -1.01 -3.43
N HIS A 96 14.48 -1.13 -2.83
CA HIS A 96 13.64 -2.31 -2.94
C HIS A 96 12.31 -1.97 -3.60
N SER A 97 11.78 -2.93 -4.36
CA SER A 97 10.45 -2.89 -4.94
C SER A 97 9.79 -4.25 -4.85
N LEU A 98 8.46 -4.27 -4.81
CA LEU A 98 7.69 -5.47 -5.12
C LEU A 98 7.73 -5.66 -6.63
N LYS A 99 8.09 -6.85 -7.11
CA LYS A 99 8.00 -7.25 -8.52
C LYS A 99 7.01 -8.40 -8.68
N LEU A 100 5.95 -8.16 -9.44
CA LEU A 100 4.98 -9.16 -9.88
C LEU A 100 5.26 -9.52 -11.34
N GLN A 101 5.71 -10.74 -11.59
CA GLN A 101 6.14 -11.25 -12.88
C GLN A 101 5.14 -12.28 -13.40
N ASN A 102 4.66 -12.08 -14.62
CA ASN A 102 3.88 -13.10 -15.31
C ASN A 102 4.80 -14.26 -15.74
N THR A 103 4.41 -15.49 -15.43
CA THR A 103 5.19 -16.71 -15.73
C THR A 103 4.45 -17.68 -16.65
N THR A 104 3.13 -17.61 -16.68
CA THR A 104 2.28 -18.28 -17.67
C THR A 104 1.23 -17.29 -18.13
N ALA A 105 1.30 -16.88 -19.39
CA ALA A 105 0.40 -15.88 -19.93
C ALA A 105 -1.04 -16.40 -20.03
N ASP A 106 -1.97 -15.50 -19.75
CA ASP A 106 -3.35 -15.60 -20.20
C ASP A 106 -3.62 -14.39 -21.10
N ALA A 107 -3.53 -14.63 -22.41
CA ALA A 107 -3.66 -13.59 -23.43
C ALA A 107 -5.11 -13.34 -23.86
N SER A 108 -6.08 -14.05 -23.26
CA SER A 108 -7.50 -13.86 -23.55
C SER A 108 -8.31 -14.03 -22.27
N PRO A 109 -8.19 -13.05 -21.35
CA PRO A 109 -8.85 -13.11 -20.05
C PRO A 109 -10.35 -13.36 -20.18
N ALA A 110 -10.87 -14.31 -19.40
CA ALA A 110 -12.29 -14.50 -19.22
C ALA A 110 -12.90 -13.31 -18.45
N ALA A 111 -14.23 -13.22 -18.46
CA ALA A 111 -14.94 -12.09 -17.86
C ALA A 111 -14.61 -11.90 -16.36
N GLY A 112 -14.44 -13.00 -15.61
CA GLY A 112 -14.15 -12.99 -14.18
C GLY A 112 -12.68 -12.92 -13.81
N ASP A 113 -11.76 -12.83 -14.77
CA ASP A 113 -10.33 -12.92 -14.49
C ASP A 113 -9.77 -11.59 -13.97
N TYR A 114 -8.76 -11.63 -13.09
CA TYR A 114 -8.09 -10.44 -12.60
C TYR A 114 -6.70 -10.69 -12.00
N ALA A 115 -5.91 -9.63 -11.92
CA ALA A 115 -4.69 -9.54 -11.12
C ALA A 115 -4.67 -8.24 -10.30
N ILE A 116 -4.55 -8.39 -8.98
CA ILE A 116 -4.59 -7.28 -8.03
C ILE A 116 -3.40 -7.36 -7.07
N ILE A 117 -2.82 -6.20 -6.73
CA ILE A 117 -1.97 -6.07 -5.54
C ILE A 117 -2.76 -5.33 -4.46
N GLN A 118 -2.80 -5.89 -3.25
CA GLN A 118 -3.65 -5.37 -2.17
C GLN A 118 -2.84 -5.11 -0.90
N GLN A 119 -3.22 -4.09 -0.15
CA GLN A 119 -2.85 -3.96 1.25
C GLN A 119 -4.07 -3.61 2.10
N HIS A 120 -4.37 -4.47 3.08
CA HIS A 120 -5.43 -4.24 4.06
C HIS A 120 -4.92 -3.44 5.25
N ILE A 121 -5.61 -2.36 5.59
CA ILE A 121 -5.28 -1.46 6.69
C ILE A 121 -6.26 -1.70 7.83
N GLU A 122 -5.77 -1.89 9.06
CA GLU A 122 -6.62 -2.13 10.24
C GLU A 122 -7.41 -0.89 10.67
N GLY A 123 -8.60 -1.11 11.23
CA GLY A 123 -9.43 -0.07 11.86
C GLY A 123 -8.68 0.78 12.86
N GLY A 124 -7.93 0.14 13.76
CA GLY A 124 -7.12 0.85 14.75
C GLY A 124 -5.99 1.70 14.15
N ASN A 125 -5.68 1.56 12.85
CA ASN A 125 -4.67 2.36 12.18
C ASN A 125 -5.27 3.55 11.42
N ILE A 126 -6.60 3.65 11.29
CA ILE A 126 -7.25 4.70 10.50
C ILE A 126 -8.04 5.71 11.35
N ASP A 127 -7.89 5.69 12.67
CA ASP A 127 -8.60 6.60 13.58
C ASP A 127 -8.38 8.08 13.19
N GLN A 128 -7.17 8.42 12.73
CA GLN A 128 -6.81 9.76 12.27
C GLN A 128 -7.60 10.24 11.04
N VAL A 129 -8.19 9.33 10.25
CA VAL A 129 -9.02 9.66 9.08
C VAL A 129 -10.36 10.27 9.50
N ARG A 130 -10.81 10.00 10.74
CA ARG A 130 -12.13 10.41 11.27
C ARG A 130 -13.28 9.99 10.37
N TRP A 131 -13.13 8.85 9.72
CA TRP A 131 -14.06 8.33 8.74
C TRP A 131 -15.47 8.20 9.31
N GLY A 132 -16.47 8.54 8.50
CA GLY A 132 -17.88 8.44 8.90
C GLY A 132 -18.31 9.48 9.93
N THR A 133 -17.48 10.50 10.17
CA THR A 133 -17.83 11.68 10.95
C THR A 133 -17.97 12.91 10.05
N ALA A 134 -18.60 13.96 10.56
CA ALA A 134 -18.66 15.26 9.88
C ALA A 134 -17.28 15.91 9.65
N ASN A 135 -16.25 15.45 10.39
CA ASN A 135 -14.87 15.93 10.29
C ASN A 135 -13.96 14.90 9.61
N SER A 136 -14.53 13.98 8.83
CA SER A 136 -13.78 13.05 7.99
C SER A 136 -12.92 13.84 7.00
N GLU A 137 -11.72 13.34 6.74
CA GLU A 137 -10.75 14.01 5.88
C GLU A 137 -10.52 13.21 4.59
N LYS A 138 -9.95 13.89 3.58
CA LYS A 138 -9.56 13.25 2.33
C LYS A 138 -8.40 12.29 2.59
N LEU A 139 -8.18 11.35 1.69
CA LEU A 139 -7.02 10.48 1.69
C LEU A 139 -6.20 10.71 0.43
N THR A 140 -4.89 10.81 0.55
CA THR A 140 -3.99 10.92 -0.58
C THR A 140 -3.07 9.70 -0.63
N LEU A 141 -3.15 8.96 -1.74
CA LEU A 141 -2.28 7.83 -2.07
C LEU A 141 -1.17 8.31 -3.00
N SER A 142 0.07 8.02 -2.65
CA SER A 142 1.21 8.23 -3.53
C SER A 142 2.09 6.97 -3.60
N PHE A 143 2.71 6.73 -4.75
CA PHE A 143 3.63 5.62 -4.95
C PHE A 143 4.45 5.80 -6.21
N TRP A 144 5.54 5.04 -6.31
CA TRP A 144 6.25 4.82 -7.56
C TRP A 144 5.83 3.49 -8.17
N CYS A 145 5.60 3.47 -9.48
CA CYS A 145 5.36 2.24 -10.22
C CYS A 145 6.05 2.24 -11.59
N LYS A 146 6.32 1.04 -12.10
CA LYS A 146 6.69 0.80 -13.50
C LYS A 146 6.07 -0.51 -13.97
N ALA A 147 5.74 -0.59 -15.25
CA ALA A 147 5.27 -1.82 -15.87
C ALA A 147 6.07 -2.06 -17.15
N ASN A 148 6.55 -3.28 -17.35
CA ASN A 148 7.03 -3.74 -18.65
C ASN A 148 5.90 -4.52 -19.32
N ILE A 149 5.47 -4.04 -20.48
CA ILE A 149 4.44 -4.64 -21.33
C ILE A 149 5.05 -4.91 -22.70
N SER A 150 5.14 -6.19 -23.06
CA SER A 150 5.67 -6.63 -24.34
C SER A 150 4.92 -5.98 -25.49
N GLY A 151 5.65 -5.33 -26.40
CA GLY A 151 5.10 -4.63 -27.56
C GLY A 151 4.57 -3.21 -27.28
N TRP A 152 4.64 -2.71 -26.04
CA TRP A 152 4.27 -1.32 -25.75
C TRP A 152 5.41 -0.36 -26.12
N SER A 153 5.34 0.20 -27.33
CA SER A 153 6.34 1.13 -27.87
C SER A 153 5.90 2.60 -27.87
N SER A 154 4.59 2.87 -27.79
CA SER A 154 4.02 4.23 -27.76
C SER A 154 2.63 4.25 -27.13
N GLY A 155 2.10 5.45 -26.87
CA GLY A 155 0.80 5.65 -26.24
C GLY A 155 0.81 5.36 -24.73
N THR A 156 -0.37 5.23 -24.14
CA THR A 156 -0.55 5.06 -22.70
C THR A 156 -1.12 3.69 -22.36
N LYS A 157 -0.81 3.22 -21.16
CA LYS A 157 -1.45 2.06 -20.52
C LYS A 157 -2.04 2.50 -19.19
N ALA A 158 -3.14 1.90 -18.78
CA ALA A 158 -3.80 2.29 -17.55
C ALA A 158 -4.19 1.10 -16.68
N PHE A 159 -4.22 1.33 -15.38
CA PHE A 159 -4.71 0.43 -14.35
C PHE A 159 -5.47 1.25 -13.31
N VAL A 160 -6.21 0.61 -12.39
CA VAL A 160 -7.00 1.34 -11.39
C VAL A 160 -6.37 1.20 -10.00
N ALA A 161 -6.27 2.32 -9.29
CA ALA A 161 -6.02 2.34 -7.86
C ALA A 161 -7.33 2.64 -7.13
N GLU A 162 -7.79 1.71 -6.31
CA GLU A 162 -9.07 1.77 -5.62
C GLU A 162 -8.85 1.75 -4.11
N LEU A 163 -9.60 2.60 -3.40
CA LEU A 163 -9.83 2.43 -1.98
C LEU A 163 -11.19 1.76 -1.79
N GLN A 164 -11.20 0.63 -1.08
CA GLN A 164 -12.41 -0.09 -0.72
C GLN A 164 -12.58 -0.09 0.79
N GLU A 165 -13.78 0.22 1.25
CA GLU A 165 -14.16 0.13 2.66
C GLU A 165 -14.29 -1.33 3.11
N SER A 166 -14.08 -1.58 4.39
CA SER A 166 -13.98 -2.89 5.03
C SER A 166 -15.11 -3.90 4.88
N SER A 167 -16.37 -3.46 4.78
CA SER A 167 -17.49 -4.35 4.46
C SER A 167 -17.52 -4.70 2.96
N GLY A 168 -16.65 -4.10 2.16
CA GLY A 168 -16.63 -4.17 0.72
C GLY A 168 -17.87 -3.54 0.09
N SER A 169 -18.59 -2.67 0.80
CA SER A 169 -19.85 -2.09 0.36
C SER A 169 -19.66 -0.74 -0.33
N LEU A 170 -18.55 -0.05 -0.05
CA LEU A 170 -18.21 1.24 -0.65
C LEU A 170 -16.82 1.20 -1.27
N GLU A 171 -16.67 1.87 -2.40
CA GLU A 171 -15.40 2.00 -3.11
C GLU A 171 -15.25 3.37 -3.77
N SER A 172 -14.01 3.73 -4.04
CA SER A 172 -13.64 4.87 -4.86
C SER A 172 -12.39 4.51 -5.65
N GLY A 173 -12.48 4.60 -6.97
CA GLY A 173 -11.43 4.23 -7.91
C GLY A 173 -10.86 5.44 -8.65
N GLN A 174 -9.57 5.41 -8.93
CA GLN A 174 -8.87 6.42 -9.71
C GLN A 174 -8.06 5.73 -10.80
N LEU A 175 -8.20 6.20 -12.04
CA LEU A 175 -7.45 5.66 -13.17
C LEU A 175 -6.01 6.17 -13.13
N VAL A 176 -5.06 5.24 -13.16
CA VAL A 176 -3.63 5.53 -13.19
C VAL A 176 -3.12 5.33 -14.60
N THR A 177 -2.70 6.42 -15.25
CA THR A 177 -2.15 6.40 -16.60
C THR A 177 -0.63 6.35 -16.56
N LEU A 178 -0.06 5.29 -17.13
CA LEU A 178 1.36 5.14 -17.39
C LEU A 178 1.66 5.60 -18.82
N ASN A 179 2.68 6.45 -18.95
CA ASN A 179 3.03 7.14 -20.20
C ASN A 179 4.25 6.55 -20.92
N ALA A 180 4.93 5.59 -20.29
CA ALA A 180 6.12 4.96 -20.81
C ALA A 180 6.26 3.53 -20.29
N ASN A 181 6.74 2.64 -21.18
CA ASN A 181 7.07 1.27 -20.85
C ASN A 181 8.36 1.21 -19.99
N ASP A 182 8.39 0.30 -19.02
CA ASP A 182 9.53 0.01 -18.15
C ASP A 182 10.23 1.24 -17.53
N THR A 183 9.44 2.28 -17.23
CA THR A 183 9.93 3.54 -16.69
C THR A 183 9.20 3.88 -15.39
N TRP A 184 9.95 4.18 -14.34
CA TRP A 184 9.40 4.60 -13.05
C TRP A 184 8.64 5.92 -13.16
N GLN A 185 7.40 5.92 -12.67
CA GLN A 185 6.54 7.09 -12.63
C GLN A 185 5.98 7.25 -11.22
N LYS A 186 6.07 8.47 -10.68
CA LYS A 186 5.48 8.83 -9.39
C LYS A 186 4.02 9.20 -9.60
N ILE A 187 3.14 8.55 -8.87
CA ILE A 187 1.69 8.72 -8.92
C ILE A 187 1.23 9.34 -7.61
N THR A 188 0.28 10.27 -7.70
CA THR A 188 -0.41 10.91 -6.57
C THR A 188 -1.89 10.96 -6.90
N LEU A 189 -2.73 10.44 -6.01
CA LEU A 189 -4.18 10.36 -6.16
C LEU A 189 -4.84 10.78 -4.86
N THR A 190 -5.78 11.72 -4.94
CA THR A 190 -6.55 12.16 -3.78
C THR A 190 -7.98 11.66 -3.89
N TYR A 191 -8.42 10.93 -2.87
CA TYR A 191 -9.77 10.39 -2.73
C TYR A 191 -10.61 11.35 -1.89
N PRO A 192 -11.89 11.56 -2.26
CA PRO A 192 -12.76 12.48 -1.54
C PRO A 192 -13.08 11.97 -0.14
N VAL A 193 -13.57 12.89 0.69
CA VAL A 193 -14.03 12.59 2.05
C VAL A 193 -15.15 11.55 2.01
N GLN A 194 -15.15 10.61 2.96
CA GLN A 194 -16.29 9.75 3.25
C GLN A 194 -16.93 10.14 4.59
N THR A 195 -18.12 10.75 4.54
CA THR A 195 -18.90 11.15 5.73
C THR A 195 -20.01 10.16 6.09
N GLY A 196 -20.19 9.09 5.31
CA GLY A 196 -21.22 8.05 5.49
C GLY A 196 -20.87 6.99 6.53
N THR A 197 -21.09 5.72 6.20
CA THR A 197 -20.93 4.57 7.12
C THR A 197 -19.58 4.59 7.85
N ALA A 198 -19.62 4.46 9.18
CA ALA A 198 -18.42 4.34 10.02
C ALA A 198 -17.60 3.09 9.61
N PRO A 199 -16.26 3.18 9.59
CA PRO A 199 -15.45 2.05 9.21
C PRO A 199 -15.47 0.97 10.31
N GLN A 200 -15.05 -0.24 9.98
CA GLN A 200 -14.77 -1.23 11.03
C GLN A 200 -13.64 -0.73 11.95
N THR A 201 -13.82 -0.90 13.26
CA THR A 201 -12.83 -0.51 14.27
C THR A 201 -12.02 -1.72 14.75
N GLY A 202 -10.89 -1.47 15.43
CA GLY A 202 -10.06 -2.53 16.00
C GLY A 202 -9.22 -3.28 14.96
N THR A 203 -9.16 -4.60 15.06
CA THR A 203 -8.22 -5.45 14.30
C THR A 203 -8.73 -5.87 12.92
N ASN A 204 -9.98 -5.57 12.58
CA ASN A 204 -10.50 -5.87 11.25
C ASN A 204 -9.90 -4.91 10.22
N ALA A 205 -9.80 -5.35 8.96
CA ALA A 205 -9.48 -4.40 7.89
C ALA A 205 -10.58 -3.34 7.88
N ALA A 206 -10.21 -2.07 7.66
CA ALA A 206 -11.09 -0.91 7.61
C ALA A 206 -11.08 -0.25 6.23
N ILE A 207 -9.89 -0.18 5.62
CA ILE A 207 -9.68 0.24 4.23
C ILE A 207 -8.74 -0.78 3.58
N THR A 208 -9.03 -1.12 2.33
CA THR A 208 -8.10 -1.87 1.48
C THR A 208 -7.69 -1.00 0.31
N VAL A 209 -6.39 -0.90 0.09
CA VAL A 209 -5.82 -0.30 -1.13
C VAL A 209 -5.67 -1.41 -2.15
N ASN A 210 -6.38 -1.29 -3.27
CA ASN A 210 -6.39 -2.26 -4.36
C ASN A 210 -5.76 -1.63 -5.60
N LEU A 211 -4.72 -2.25 -6.14
CA LEU A 211 -4.18 -1.92 -7.46
C LEU A 211 -4.66 -2.98 -8.45
N TRP A 212 -5.71 -2.67 -9.19
CA TRP A 212 -6.28 -3.50 -10.25
C TRP A 212 -5.41 -3.40 -11.50
N LEU A 213 -4.46 -4.32 -11.64
CA LEU A 213 -3.45 -4.28 -12.68
C LEU A 213 -4.00 -4.78 -14.03
N ASP A 214 -4.93 -5.73 -13.99
CA ASP A 214 -5.57 -6.29 -15.18
C ASP A 214 -6.87 -6.98 -14.76
N ALA A 215 -7.90 -6.94 -15.61
CA ALA A 215 -9.21 -7.48 -15.27
C ALA A 215 -10.11 -7.74 -16.49
N GLY A 216 -10.91 -8.80 -16.40
CA GLY A 216 -11.97 -9.16 -17.32
C GLY A 216 -13.22 -8.27 -17.19
N THR A 217 -14.17 -8.48 -18.11
CA THR A 217 -15.34 -7.61 -18.29
C THR A 217 -16.34 -7.63 -17.14
N ASP A 218 -16.32 -8.63 -16.24
CA ASP A 218 -17.14 -8.59 -15.01
C ASP A 218 -16.69 -7.45 -14.08
N PHE A 219 -15.48 -6.91 -14.30
CA PHE A 219 -14.90 -5.83 -13.51
C PHE A 219 -14.56 -4.55 -14.27
N SER A 220 -14.48 -4.62 -15.61
CA SER A 220 -14.00 -3.51 -16.45
C SER A 220 -15.01 -2.95 -17.44
N SER A 221 -16.24 -3.46 -17.45
CA SER A 221 -17.28 -3.10 -18.44
C SER A 221 -18.11 -1.85 -18.09
N GLY A 222 -18.03 -1.39 -16.85
CA GLY A 222 -18.83 -0.30 -16.31
C GLY A 222 -18.17 1.07 -16.40
N THR A 223 -18.51 1.95 -15.46
CA THR A 223 -17.99 3.32 -15.35
C THR A 223 -17.29 3.53 -14.03
N LEU A 224 -15.99 3.84 -14.08
CA LEU A 224 -15.18 4.07 -12.88
C LEU A 224 -15.74 5.24 -12.06
N SER A 225 -15.98 5.00 -10.77
CA SER A 225 -16.42 6.04 -9.83
C SER A 225 -15.23 6.64 -9.08
N SER A 226 -14.96 7.93 -9.33
CA SER A 226 -13.92 8.71 -8.62
C SER A 226 -14.40 9.30 -7.30
N SER A 227 -15.67 9.08 -6.95
CA SER A 227 -16.26 9.40 -5.64
C SER A 227 -16.59 8.12 -4.90
N TRP A 228 -16.82 8.23 -3.59
CA TRP A 228 -17.33 7.09 -2.84
C TRP A 228 -18.74 6.70 -3.34
N SER A 229 -18.88 5.46 -3.78
CA SER A 229 -20.15 4.90 -4.23
C SER A 229 -20.32 3.48 -3.71
N ASN A 230 -21.55 2.96 -3.78
CA ASN A 230 -21.80 1.54 -3.54
C ASN A 230 -20.96 0.71 -4.50
N LYS A 231 -20.38 -0.37 -3.99
CA LYS A 231 -19.58 -1.27 -4.83
C LYS A 231 -20.41 -1.83 -5.97
N ALA A 232 -19.88 -1.74 -7.17
CA ALA A 232 -20.39 -2.39 -8.35
C ALA A 232 -19.23 -3.07 -9.06
N ASN A 233 -19.22 -4.41 -9.12
CA ASN A 233 -18.06 -5.16 -9.64
C ASN A 233 -17.60 -4.62 -11.00
N ALA A 234 -18.54 -4.39 -11.93
CA ALA A 234 -18.27 -3.91 -13.29
C ALA A 234 -17.54 -2.55 -13.35
N ASP A 235 -17.57 -1.75 -12.29
CA ASP A 235 -16.99 -0.41 -12.26
C ASP A 235 -15.54 -0.40 -11.70
N ARG A 236 -15.13 -1.44 -10.98
CA ARG A 236 -13.91 -1.47 -10.13
C ARG A 236 -12.60 -1.34 -10.90
N ALA A 237 -12.55 -1.93 -12.09
CA ALA A 237 -11.40 -1.89 -12.99
C ALA A 237 -11.76 -1.25 -14.34
N ALA A 238 -12.85 -0.49 -14.41
CA ALA A 238 -13.26 0.19 -15.63
C ALA A 238 -12.14 1.13 -16.14
N GLY A 239 -11.78 0.98 -17.41
CA GLY A 239 -10.68 1.71 -18.04
C GLY A 239 -9.30 1.05 -17.95
N VAL A 240 -9.16 -0.13 -17.31
CA VAL A 240 -7.91 -0.90 -17.33
C VAL A 240 -7.54 -1.28 -18.77
N THR A 241 -6.28 -1.03 -19.14
CA THR A 241 -5.74 -1.31 -20.48
C THR A 241 -4.32 -1.89 -20.44
N LEU A 242 -3.80 -2.15 -19.23
CA LEU A 242 -2.43 -2.58 -19.00
C LEU A 242 -2.13 -3.88 -19.76
N GLY A 243 -3.03 -4.87 -19.70
CA GLY A 243 -2.85 -6.17 -20.36
C GLY A 243 -1.64 -6.92 -19.82
N LEU A 244 -1.44 -6.85 -18.50
CA LEU A 244 -0.29 -7.44 -17.81
C LEU A 244 -0.27 -8.98 -17.98
N GLY A 245 -1.45 -9.62 -18.09
CA GLY A 245 -1.59 -11.07 -18.27
C GLY A 245 -1.14 -11.60 -19.64
N ASN A 246 -0.98 -10.73 -20.64
CA ASN A 246 -0.87 -11.15 -22.05
C ASN A 246 0.43 -11.85 -22.46
N ASN A 247 1.51 -11.69 -21.70
CA ASN A 247 2.82 -12.22 -22.09
C ASN A 247 3.69 -12.50 -20.87
N THR A 248 4.49 -13.56 -20.93
CA THR A 248 5.40 -13.96 -19.84
C THR A 248 6.60 -13.01 -19.67
N ALA A 249 6.87 -12.11 -20.62
CA ALA A 249 7.82 -11.02 -20.45
C ALA A 249 7.25 -9.87 -19.61
N ASN A 250 5.93 -9.82 -19.38
CA ASN A 250 5.30 -8.71 -18.68
C ASN A 250 5.56 -8.75 -17.17
N TYR A 251 5.78 -7.58 -16.57
CA TYR A 251 5.85 -7.43 -15.12
C TYR A 251 5.41 -6.05 -14.66
N PHE A 252 5.02 -5.98 -13.40
CA PHE A 252 4.75 -4.74 -12.67
C PHE A 252 5.69 -4.62 -11.48
N GLN A 253 6.15 -3.40 -11.19
CA GLN A 253 6.88 -3.09 -9.97
C GLN A 253 6.29 -1.90 -9.23
N LEU A 254 6.35 -1.98 -7.90
CA LEU A 254 5.78 -1.02 -6.96
C LEU A 254 6.77 -0.70 -5.84
N THR A 255 6.91 0.57 -5.47
CA THR A 255 7.66 1.00 -4.28
C THR A 255 7.20 2.37 -3.80
N GLY A 256 7.68 2.79 -2.63
CA GLY A 256 7.38 4.10 -2.04
C GLY A 256 5.89 4.37 -1.79
N VAL A 257 5.13 3.33 -1.42
CA VAL A 257 3.67 3.44 -1.27
C VAL A 257 3.32 4.15 0.03
N GLN A 258 2.60 5.25 -0.07
CA GLN A 258 2.15 6.05 1.06
C GLN A 258 0.68 6.43 0.93
N LEU A 259 -0.12 6.12 1.94
CA LEU A 259 -1.48 6.61 2.10
C LEU A 259 -1.53 7.50 3.32
N GLU A 260 -1.93 8.76 3.15
CA GLU A 260 -1.93 9.76 4.21
C GLU A 260 -3.23 10.57 4.24
N VAL A 261 -3.54 11.16 5.40
CA VAL A 261 -4.71 12.01 5.61
C VAL A 261 -4.46 13.42 5.08
N GLY A 262 -5.40 13.92 4.29
CA GLY A 262 -5.36 15.25 3.68
C GLY A 262 -5.36 15.20 2.15
N ASP A 263 -5.30 16.39 1.53
CA ASP A 263 -5.20 16.59 0.07
C ASP A 263 -3.81 17.04 -0.40
N TYR A 264 -2.80 16.81 0.42
CA TYR A 264 -1.41 17.10 0.10
C TYR A 264 -0.62 15.79 0.05
N THR A 265 0.37 15.73 -0.85
CA THR A 265 1.38 14.67 -0.87
C THR A 265 2.60 15.16 -0.15
N THR A 266 2.97 14.49 0.93
CA THR A 266 4.24 14.75 1.61
C THR A 266 5.35 13.91 0.98
N ASP A 267 6.60 14.22 1.31
CA ASP A 267 7.69 13.29 1.02
C ASP A 267 7.43 11.96 1.74
N PHE A 268 7.97 10.86 1.20
CA PHE A 268 7.74 9.55 1.77
C PHE A 268 8.24 9.46 3.22
N GLU A 269 7.42 8.86 4.09
CA GLU A 269 7.78 8.62 5.48
C GLU A 269 8.73 7.42 5.61
N HIS A 270 10.03 7.71 5.69
CA HIS A 270 11.02 6.67 5.97
C HIS A 270 11.00 6.24 7.44
N LYS A 271 10.51 5.03 7.69
CA LYS A 271 10.67 4.34 8.98
C LYS A 271 12.01 3.62 9.04
N LYS A 272 12.61 3.59 10.25
CA LYS A 272 13.75 2.70 10.52
C LYS A 272 13.33 1.26 10.26
N TYR A 273 14.23 0.46 9.69
CA TYR A 273 14.00 -0.96 9.41
C TYR A 273 13.42 -1.72 10.60
N THR A 274 13.95 -1.50 11.82
CA THR A 274 13.46 -2.20 13.03
C THR A 274 12.02 -1.88 13.40
N THR A 275 11.55 -0.67 13.11
CA THR A 275 10.15 -0.28 13.34
C THR A 275 9.26 -0.94 12.29
N GLU A 276 9.64 -0.82 11.01
CA GLU A 276 8.92 -1.47 9.93
C GLU A 276 8.82 -2.99 10.12
N TRP A 277 9.92 -3.63 10.52
CA TRP A 277 9.96 -5.06 10.81
C TRP A 277 9.01 -5.45 11.94
N LYS A 278 8.90 -4.66 13.00
CA LYS A 278 7.94 -4.89 14.09
C LYS A 278 6.50 -4.70 13.63
N ASP A 279 6.23 -3.71 12.78
CA ASP A 279 4.91 -3.47 12.17
C ASP A 279 4.53 -4.65 11.26
N CYS A 280 5.46 -5.18 10.46
CA CYS A 280 5.27 -6.38 9.65
C CYS A 280 5.05 -7.64 10.51
N CYS A 281 5.81 -7.79 11.60
CA CYS A 281 5.76 -8.97 12.45
C CYS A 281 4.41 -9.19 13.12
N ARG A 282 3.60 -8.13 13.31
CA ARG A 282 2.20 -8.26 13.73
C ARG A 282 1.41 -9.21 12.83
N TYR A 283 1.71 -9.25 11.53
CA TYR A 283 0.95 -10.01 10.55
C TYR A 283 1.65 -11.30 10.12
N TYR A 284 2.94 -11.43 10.39
CA TYR A 284 3.70 -12.64 10.14
C TYR A 284 5.06 -12.53 10.78
N TYR A 285 5.36 -13.51 11.61
CA TYR A 285 6.65 -13.65 12.22
C TYR A 285 7.28 -14.97 11.77
N LYS A 286 8.33 -14.87 10.96
CA LYS A 286 9.22 -15.99 10.70
C LYS A 286 10.39 -15.92 11.68
N PRO A 287 10.49 -16.84 12.66
CA PRO A 287 11.69 -16.92 13.49
C PRO A 287 12.90 -17.20 12.59
N ALA A 288 14.06 -16.63 12.94
CA ALA A 288 15.28 -16.85 12.20
C ALA A 288 15.54 -18.37 12.07
N ALA A 289 15.66 -18.87 10.83
CA ALA A 289 16.09 -20.23 10.61
C ALA A 289 17.53 -20.35 11.06
N ARG A 290 17.81 -21.20 12.06
CA ARG A 290 19.18 -21.66 12.29
C ARG A 290 19.57 -22.57 11.12
N SER A 291 20.80 -22.43 10.64
CA SER A 291 21.39 -23.30 9.61
C SER A 291 21.30 -24.78 9.97
N ASP A 292 21.18 -25.09 11.26
CA ASP A 292 21.31 -26.45 11.80
C ASP A 292 19.93 -27.12 12.04
N GLY A 293 18.83 -26.54 11.52
CA GLY A 293 17.49 -27.14 11.53
C GLY A 293 16.79 -27.23 12.90
N ASN A 294 17.47 -26.89 14.00
CA ASN A 294 16.92 -26.99 15.35
C ASN A 294 16.49 -25.62 15.90
N ALA A 295 15.18 -25.45 16.10
CA ALA A 295 14.63 -24.39 16.95
C ALA A 295 14.59 -24.90 18.40
N TYR A 296 15.33 -24.26 19.29
CA TYR A 296 15.27 -24.57 20.72
C TYR A 296 14.18 -23.73 21.37
N LEU A 297 13.15 -24.39 21.88
CA LEU A 297 12.08 -23.77 22.64
C LEU A 297 12.26 -24.20 24.10
N TYR A 298 12.25 -23.22 25.01
CA TYR A 298 12.28 -23.48 26.43
C TYR A 298 10.86 -23.74 26.91
N GLY A 299 10.70 -24.81 27.67
CA GLY A 299 9.43 -25.22 28.26
C GLY A 299 9.66 -25.91 29.60
N CYS A 300 8.58 -26.21 30.31
CA CYS A 300 8.65 -27.08 31.48
C CYS A 300 7.52 -28.10 31.48
N SER A 301 7.82 -29.27 32.05
CA SER A 301 6.85 -30.32 32.35
C SER A 301 6.46 -30.24 33.83
N TYR A 302 5.17 -30.22 34.14
CA TYR A 302 4.68 -30.25 35.53
C TYR A 302 4.57 -31.69 36.06
N HIS A 303 4.16 -32.65 35.22
CA HIS A 303 4.16 -34.08 35.52
C HIS A 303 4.12 -34.90 34.21
N ASN A 304 4.06 -36.23 34.34
CA ASN A 304 4.17 -37.21 33.24
C ASN A 304 3.10 -37.12 32.13
N SER A 305 2.12 -36.22 32.24
CA SER A 305 1.05 -36.02 31.25
C SER A 305 0.81 -34.55 30.90
N TRP A 306 1.63 -33.62 31.40
CA TRP A 306 1.46 -32.21 31.08
C TRP A 306 2.78 -31.43 31.07
N GLY A 307 2.99 -30.67 29.98
CA GLY A 307 4.05 -29.69 29.83
C GLY A 307 3.63 -28.59 28.86
N PHE A 308 4.39 -27.49 28.84
CA PHE A 308 4.15 -26.36 27.95
C PHE A 308 5.45 -25.74 27.46
N ILE A 309 5.34 -24.95 26.39
CA ILE A 309 6.40 -24.11 25.82
C ILE A 309 5.90 -22.67 25.76
N ILE A 310 6.81 -21.69 25.89
CA ILE A 310 6.49 -20.27 25.69
C ILE A 310 7.15 -19.81 24.40
N ILE A 311 6.37 -19.10 23.57
CA ILE A 311 6.85 -18.45 22.35
C ILE A 311 6.60 -16.95 22.50
N ASP A 312 7.68 -16.19 22.59
CA ASP A 312 7.62 -14.73 22.62
C ASP A 312 7.60 -14.18 21.21
N PHE A 313 6.51 -13.51 20.86
CA PHE A 313 6.39 -12.77 19.60
C PHE A 313 6.89 -11.33 19.80
N PRO A 314 7.52 -10.73 18.78
CA PRO A 314 7.99 -9.35 18.86
C PRO A 314 6.86 -8.31 18.92
N ASN A 315 5.62 -8.72 18.63
CA ASN A 315 4.42 -7.90 18.68
C ASN A 315 3.18 -8.79 18.91
N GLN A 316 2.04 -8.19 19.26
CA GLN A 316 0.76 -8.89 19.26
C GLN A 316 0.43 -9.33 17.82
N MET A 317 0.25 -10.64 17.64
CA MET A 317 -0.02 -11.27 16.35
C MET A 317 -1.48 -11.07 15.89
N ARG A 318 -1.68 -11.08 14.58
CA ARG A 318 -2.98 -11.14 13.89
C ARG A 318 -3.12 -12.44 13.11
#